data_AF-A0A835RB16-F1
#
_entry.id   AF-A0A835RB16-F1
#
_cell.length_a   1.000
_cell.length_b   1.000
_cell.length_c   1.000
_cell.angle_alpha   90.00
_cell.angle_beta   90.00
_cell.angle_gamma   90.00
#
_symmetry.space_group_name_H-M   'P 1'
#
loop_
_entity.id
_entity.type
_entity.pdbx_description
1 polymer ?
#
loop_
_entity_poly.entity_id
_entity_poly.type
_entity_poly.pdbx_seq_one_letter_code
_entity_poly.pdbx_strand_id
1 'polypeptide(L)'
;MNMLIEQMIFSSLLQRWWDCIALPDDVDSCDEISFRMQIRDLAFASLQLLKEAIFDDECAPLFSLEIYGHIIGMFELNNLDLVVASPVEDYFIYIDDLPLDEKVKLQDKDGQAVIIADRPISPGEEITISYIDEGLPYDERQALLADYGFKCCCPKCKKEQVLR
;
A
#
# COMPACT_ATOMS: atom_id res chain seq x y z
N MET A 1 14.59 -11.48 16.14
CA MET A 1 14.62 -10.45 15.06
C MET A 1 13.20 -10.11 14.61
N ASN A 2 12.29 -11.09 14.45
CA ASN A 2 10.86 -10.86 14.16
C ASN A 2 10.14 -9.95 15.17
N MET A 3 10.41 -10.10 16.47
CA MET A 3 9.75 -9.28 17.49
C MET A 3 10.00 -7.76 17.37
N LEU A 4 11.14 -7.34 16.81
CA LEU A 4 11.45 -5.92 16.59
C LEU A 4 10.75 -5.38 15.32
N ILE A 5 10.63 -6.20 14.28
CA ILE A 5 9.93 -5.83 13.04
C ILE A 5 8.43 -5.73 13.31
N GLU A 6 7.86 -6.71 14.04
CA GLU A 6 6.46 -6.67 14.47
C GLU A 6 6.19 -5.42 15.32
N GLN A 7 7.03 -5.09 16.31
CA GLN A 7 6.85 -3.87 17.11
C GLN A 7 6.96 -2.58 16.30
N MET A 8 7.85 -2.51 15.30
CA MET A 8 7.99 -1.33 14.44
C MET A 8 6.81 -1.16 13.47
N ILE A 9 6.31 -2.26 12.88
CA ILE A 9 5.13 -2.24 12.00
C ILE A 9 3.86 -1.89 12.80
N PHE A 10 3.65 -2.49 13.97
CA PHE A 10 2.52 -2.12 14.83
C PHE A 10 2.59 -0.66 15.30
N SER A 11 3.81 -0.14 15.48
CA SER A 11 4.00 1.28 15.84
C SER A 11 3.74 2.24 14.68
N SER A 12 3.89 1.84 13.41
CA SER A 12 3.62 2.69 12.24
C SER A 12 2.16 2.63 11.80
N LEU A 13 1.51 1.47 11.94
CA LEU A 13 0.10 1.25 11.59
C LEU A 13 -0.90 2.07 12.42
N LEU A 14 -0.49 2.52 13.61
CA LEU A 14 -1.30 3.37 14.49
C LEU A 14 -0.83 4.82 14.46
N GLN A 15 -0.06 5.24 13.46
CA GLN A 15 0.31 6.64 13.31
C GLN A 15 -0.68 7.38 12.43
N ARG A 16 -0.75 8.69 12.65
CA ARG A 16 -1.53 9.58 11.82
C ARG A 16 -0.81 9.72 10.50
N TRP A 17 -1.56 9.73 9.40
CA TRP A 17 -1.03 9.77 8.06
C TRP A 17 0.07 10.84 7.86
N TRP A 18 -0.16 12.06 8.33
CA TRP A 18 0.85 13.12 8.20
C TRP A 18 2.12 12.83 8.99
N ASP A 19 2.11 12.04 10.06
CA ASP A 19 3.33 11.71 10.83
C ASP A 19 4.15 10.62 10.15
N CYS A 20 3.53 9.71 9.39
CA CYS A 20 4.18 8.48 8.91
C CYS A 20 4.30 8.35 7.39
N ILE A 21 3.60 9.16 6.58
CA ILE A 21 3.72 9.11 5.11
C ILE A 21 5.18 9.29 4.67
N ALA A 22 5.62 8.57 3.64
CA ALA A 22 6.94 8.73 3.06
C ALA A 22 7.16 10.19 2.58
N LEU A 23 8.39 10.68 2.70
CA LEU A 23 8.76 11.94 2.08
C LEU A 23 8.96 11.69 0.58
N PRO A 24 8.36 12.53 -0.30
CA PRO A 24 8.70 12.50 -1.72
C PRO A 24 10.19 12.77 -1.96
N ASP A 25 10.75 12.18 -3.02
CA ASP A 25 12.17 12.34 -3.39
C ASP A 25 12.58 13.79 -3.68
N ASP A 26 11.62 14.65 -4.01
CA ASP A 26 11.81 16.08 -4.31
C ASP A 26 11.65 17.00 -3.08
N VAL A 27 11.38 16.44 -1.90
CA VAL A 27 11.26 17.20 -0.64
C VAL A 27 12.57 17.09 0.16
N ASP A 28 13.26 18.22 0.30
CA ASP A 28 14.46 18.29 1.15
C ASP A 28 14.10 18.05 2.63
N SER A 29 14.99 17.41 3.37
CA SER A 29 14.76 17.11 4.80
C SER A 29 14.54 18.35 5.67
N CYS A 30 15.00 19.53 5.22
CA CYS A 30 14.73 20.79 5.93
C CYS A 30 13.26 21.25 5.81
N ASP A 31 12.55 20.79 4.78
CA ASP A 31 11.16 21.14 4.50
C ASP A 31 10.16 20.11 5.06
N GLU A 32 10.64 19.05 5.71
CA GLU A 32 9.81 17.98 6.27
C GLU A 32 8.67 18.54 7.13
N ILE A 33 8.95 19.46 8.06
CA ILE A 33 7.92 20.04 8.94
C ILE A 33 6.82 20.72 8.12
N SER A 34 7.19 21.45 7.07
CA SER A 34 6.25 22.14 6.18
C SER A 34 5.39 21.13 5.40
N PHE A 35 6.02 20.09 4.85
CA PHE A 35 5.34 19.00 4.16
C PHE A 35 4.31 18.30 5.08
N ARG A 36 4.74 17.92 6.29
CA ARG A 36 3.88 17.27 7.29
C ARG A 36 2.67 18.13 7.65
N MET A 37 2.86 19.45 7.77
CA MET A 37 1.76 20.40 7.99
C MET A 37 0.79 20.44 6.80
N GLN A 38 1.30 20.46 5.56
CA GLN A 38 0.46 20.44 4.36
C GLN A 38 -0.39 19.16 4.26
N ILE A 39 0.19 17.99 4.56
CA ILE A 39 -0.55 16.72 4.59
C ILE A 39 -1.64 16.73 5.67
N ARG A 40 -1.36 17.31 6.84
CA ARG A 40 -2.36 17.47 7.91
C ARG A 40 -3.49 18.42 7.49
N ASP A 41 -3.18 19.53 6.85
CA ASP A 41 -4.17 20.49 6.35
C ASP A 41 -5.03 19.87 5.23
N LEU A 42 -4.42 19.05 4.37
CA LEU A 42 -5.13 18.27 3.36
C LEU A 42 -6.10 17.28 3.99
N ALA A 43 -5.66 16.52 5.00
CA ALA A 43 -6.53 15.61 5.75
C ALA A 43 -7.69 16.35 6.41
N PHE A 44 -7.44 17.55 6.94
CA PHE A 44 -8.49 18.39 7.52
C PHE A 44 -9.51 18.85 6.48
N ALA A 45 -9.07 19.35 5.33
CA ALA A 45 -9.96 19.77 4.25
C ALA A 45 -10.80 18.60 3.72
N SER A 46 -10.17 17.45 3.49
CA SER A 46 -10.84 16.20 3.10
C SER A 46 -11.90 15.78 4.12
N LEU A 47 -11.60 15.87 5.42
CA LEU A 47 -12.56 15.55 6.48
C LEU A 47 -13.78 16.47 6.47
N GLN A 48 -13.61 17.77 6.17
CA GLN A 48 -14.77 18.67 6.06
C GLN A 48 -15.70 18.25 4.92
N LEU A 49 -15.13 17.91 3.76
CA LEU A 49 -15.91 17.43 2.62
C LEU A 49 -16.63 16.11 2.95
N LEU A 50 -15.96 15.18 3.65
CA LEU A 50 -16.58 13.93 4.07
C LEU A 50 -17.73 14.16 5.06
N LYS A 51 -17.56 15.10 6.00
CA LYS A 51 -18.64 15.50 6.93
C LYS A 51 -19.85 16.04 6.18
N GLU A 52 -19.64 16.92 5.20
CA GLU A 52 -20.73 17.47 4.40
C GLU A 52 -21.53 16.39 3.63
N ALA A 53 -20.86 15.29 3.27
CA ALA A 53 -21.48 14.21 2.50
C ALA A 53 -22.25 13.19 3.36
N ILE A 54 -21.70 12.76 4.50
CA ILE A 54 -22.17 11.56 5.22
C ILE A 54 -22.21 11.71 6.75
N PHE A 55 -22.06 12.92 7.29
CA PHE A 55 -22.04 13.11 8.74
C PHE A 55 -23.37 12.70 9.39
N ASP A 56 -23.25 12.00 10.52
CA ASP A 56 -24.34 11.63 11.39
C ASP A 56 -23.91 11.85 12.85
N ASP A 57 -24.81 12.39 13.68
CA ASP A 57 -24.53 12.73 15.09
C ASP A 57 -24.12 11.49 15.91
N GLU A 58 -24.67 10.31 15.60
CA GLU A 58 -24.29 9.05 16.27
C GLU A 58 -22.84 8.67 15.96
N CYS A 59 -22.34 9.05 14.79
CA CYS A 59 -21.00 8.77 14.31
C CYS A 59 -20.02 9.93 14.53
N ALA A 60 -20.44 11.02 15.18
CA ALA A 60 -19.61 12.22 15.38
C ALA A 60 -18.17 11.94 15.89
N PRO A 61 -17.91 10.98 16.80
CA PRO A 61 -16.56 10.65 17.23
C PRO A 61 -15.62 10.20 16.10
N LEU A 62 -16.13 9.53 15.07
CA LEU A 62 -15.34 9.05 13.93
C LEU A 62 -14.83 10.20 13.05
N PHE A 63 -15.50 11.35 13.09
CA PHE A 63 -15.14 12.52 12.29
C PHE A 63 -14.24 13.52 13.05
N SER A 64 -13.40 13.02 13.96
CA SER A 64 -12.29 13.81 14.50
C SER A 64 -11.09 13.76 13.53
N LEU A 65 -10.33 14.85 13.45
CA LEU A 65 -9.13 14.90 12.59
C LEU A 65 -8.13 13.81 12.96
N GLU A 66 -7.98 13.53 14.25
CA GLU A 66 -7.08 12.49 14.73
C GLU A 66 -7.53 11.11 14.24
N ILE A 67 -8.78 10.70 14.47
CA ILE A 67 -9.27 9.37 14.03
C ILE A 67 -9.22 9.27 12.50
N TYR A 68 -9.61 10.32 11.78
CA TYR A 68 -9.53 10.34 10.32
C TYR A 68 -8.09 10.18 9.81
N GLY A 69 -7.13 10.87 10.44
CA GLY A 69 -5.71 10.73 10.13
C GLY A 69 -5.18 9.31 10.33
N HIS A 70 -5.63 8.60 11.37
CA HIS A 70 -5.29 7.19 11.58
C HIS A 70 -5.94 6.28 10.52
N ILE A 71 -7.20 6.54 10.15
CA ILE A 71 -7.90 5.77 9.11
C ILE A 71 -7.17 5.89 7.76
N ILE A 72 -6.78 7.11 7.37
CA ILE A 72 -6.00 7.32 6.13
C ILE A 72 -4.64 6.61 6.24
N GLY A 73 -3.93 6.75 7.36
CA GLY A 73 -2.62 6.10 7.54
C GLY A 73 -2.71 4.57 7.48
N MET A 74 -3.74 3.98 8.10
CA MET A 74 -4.02 2.55 7.96
C MET A 74 -4.37 2.18 6.53
N PHE A 75 -5.18 2.98 5.83
CA PHE A 75 -5.52 2.71 4.44
C PHE A 75 -4.27 2.71 3.56
N GLU A 76 -3.44 3.74 3.64
CA GLU A 76 -2.21 3.87 2.83
C GLU A 76 -1.27 2.67 2.98
N LEU A 77 -1.07 2.18 4.21
CA LEU A 77 -0.12 1.10 4.50
C LEU A 77 -0.67 -0.32 4.29
N ASN A 78 -1.98 -0.48 4.14
CA ASN A 78 -2.62 -1.80 4.04
C ASN A 78 -3.41 -2.00 2.76
N ASN A 79 -3.65 -0.94 1.98
CA ASN A 79 -4.43 -1.06 0.76
C ASN A 79 -3.70 -1.96 -0.24
N LEU A 80 -4.47 -2.79 -0.93
CA LEU A 80 -3.97 -3.72 -1.93
C LEU A 80 -4.40 -3.18 -3.30
N ASP A 81 -3.43 -2.83 -4.15
CA ASP A 81 -3.73 -2.41 -5.52
C ASP A 81 -4.21 -3.63 -6.32
N LEU A 82 -5.50 -3.61 -6.67
CA LEU A 82 -6.13 -4.65 -7.47
C LEU A 82 -6.38 -4.08 -8.87
N VAL A 83 -5.56 -4.50 -9.82
CA VAL A 83 -5.82 -4.25 -11.24
C VAL A 83 -6.87 -5.25 -11.70
N VAL A 84 -8.12 -4.81 -11.71
CA VAL A 84 -9.21 -5.55 -12.36
C VAL A 84 -9.33 -5.09 -13.81
N ALA A 85 -9.54 -6.03 -14.72
CA ALA A 85 -9.84 -5.71 -16.12
C ALA A 85 -11.05 -4.78 -16.16
N SER A 86 -10.92 -3.65 -16.86
CA SER A 86 -12.03 -2.71 -16.95
C SER A 86 -13.15 -3.36 -17.76
N PRO A 87 -14.43 -3.23 -17.37
CA PRO A 87 -15.54 -3.62 -18.24
C PRO A 87 -15.52 -2.92 -19.61
N VAL A 88 -14.80 -1.80 -19.73
CA VAL A 88 -14.61 -1.05 -20.97
C VAL A 88 -13.42 -1.59 -21.79
N GLU A 89 -12.49 -2.29 -21.15
CA GLU A 89 -11.36 -2.95 -21.82
C GLU A 89 -11.88 -4.00 -22.81
N ASP A 90 -12.88 -4.79 -22.42
CA ASP A 90 -13.59 -5.73 -23.30
C ASP A 90 -14.19 -5.04 -24.53
N TYR A 91 -14.67 -3.79 -24.38
CA TYR A 91 -15.22 -2.98 -25.46
C TYR A 91 -14.13 -2.45 -26.41
N PHE A 92 -12.99 -1.98 -25.89
CA PHE A 92 -11.85 -1.58 -26.73
C PHE A 92 -11.20 -2.77 -27.44
N ILE A 93 -11.10 -3.92 -26.76
CA ILE A 93 -10.66 -5.20 -27.30
C ILE A 93 -11.62 -5.75 -28.39
N TYR A 94 -12.91 -5.41 -28.32
CA TYR A 94 -13.90 -5.70 -29.36
C TYR A 94 -13.75 -4.80 -30.60
N ILE A 95 -13.25 -3.57 -30.40
CA ILE A 95 -13.07 -2.58 -31.47
C ILE A 95 -11.77 -2.80 -32.25
N ASP A 96 -10.68 -3.25 -31.62
CA ASP A 96 -9.32 -3.29 -32.20
C ASP A 96 -8.85 -4.67 -32.71
N ASP A 97 -9.74 -5.48 -33.31
CA ASP A 97 -9.45 -6.70 -34.10
C ASP A 97 -9.33 -8.07 -33.36
N LEU A 98 -10.07 -9.08 -33.90
CA LEU A 98 -9.88 -10.56 -33.84
C LEU A 98 -10.47 -11.42 -32.66
N PRO A 99 -10.70 -12.75 -32.90
CA PRO A 99 -11.93 -13.51 -32.58
C PRO A 99 -12.09 -14.02 -31.14
N LEU A 100 -13.33 -14.44 -30.84
CA LEU A 100 -13.95 -14.61 -29.52
C LEU A 100 -13.34 -15.66 -28.58
N ASP A 101 -12.46 -16.53 -29.05
CA ASP A 101 -12.11 -17.78 -28.37
C ASP A 101 -10.94 -17.68 -27.38
N GLU A 102 -10.12 -16.62 -27.43
CA GLU A 102 -8.97 -16.45 -26.52
C GLU A 102 -9.19 -15.48 -25.36
N LYS A 103 -10.28 -14.71 -25.34
CA LYS A 103 -10.48 -13.57 -24.41
C LYS A 103 -11.11 -13.93 -23.04
N VAL A 104 -11.52 -15.18 -22.81
CA VAL A 104 -12.36 -15.57 -21.64
C VAL A 104 -11.55 -15.98 -20.38
N LYS A 105 -10.22 -16.07 -20.43
CA LYS A 105 -9.46 -16.77 -19.36
C LYS A 105 -9.04 -15.93 -18.14
N LEU A 106 -9.26 -14.62 -18.10
CA LEU A 106 -8.79 -13.77 -16.99
C LEU A 106 -9.81 -12.69 -16.58
N GLN A 107 -11.09 -13.04 -16.53
CA GLN A 107 -12.08 -12.14 -15.94
C GLN A 107 -12.29 -12.52 -14.47
N ASP A 108 -11.91 -11.62 -13.57
CA ASP A 108 -12.34 -11.63 -12.18
C ASP A 108 -13.84 -11.31 -12.16
N LYS A 109 -14.67 -12.34 -11.93
CA LYS A 109 -16.14 -12.22 -11.95
C LYS A 109 -16.73 -11.96 -10.57
N ASP A 110 -15.93 -12.14 -9.52
CA ASP A 110 -16.42 -12.34 -8.16
C ASP A 110 -15.71 -11.45 -7.12
N GLY A 111 -14.64 -10.75 -7.49
CA GLY A 111 -13.80 -9.97 -6.55
C GLY A 111 -13.02 -10.85 -5.58
N GLN A 112 -12.76 -12.11 -5.95
CA GLN A 112 -12.06 -13.07 -5.10
C GLN A 112 -10.55 -13.00 -5.33
N ALA A 113 -9.80 -12.71 -4.27
CA ALA A 113 -8.34 -12.83 -4.27
C ALA A 113 -7.90 -14.25 -3.87
N VAL A 114 -7.11 -14.91 -4.70
CA VAL A 114 -6.54 -16.24 -4.44
C VAL A 114 -5.02 -16.14 -4.39
N ILE A 115 -4.42 -16.57 -3.27
CA ILE A 115 -2.96 -16.69 -3.14
C ILE A 115 -2.56 -18.12 -3.49
N ILE A 116 -1.64 -18.26 -4.44
CA ILE A 116 -1.09 -19.54 -4.88
C ILE A 116 0.36 -19.66 -4.39
N ALA A 117 0.70 -20.81 -3.83
CA ALA A 117 2.06 -21.08 -3.41
C ALA A 117 2.97 -21.32 -4.62
N ASP A 118 4.03 -20.51 -4.77
CA ASP A 118 5.05 -20.67 -5.81
C ASP A 118 5.98 -21.89 -5.56
N ARG A 119 6.02 -22.38 -4.31
CA ARG A 119 6.82 -23.53 -3.89
C ARG A 119 6.16 -24.30 -2.74
N PRO A 120 6.61 -25.54 -2.44
CA PRO A 120 6.17 -26.25 -1.24
C PRO A 120 6.42 -25.45 0.04
N ILE A 121 5.48 -25.51 0.99
CA ILE A 121 5.50 -24.81 2.28
C ILE A 121 5.50 -25.86 3.39
N SER A 122 6.46 -25.79 4.32
CA SER A 122 6.56 -26.71 5.44
C SER A 122 5.66 -26.29 6.62
N PRO A 123 5.22 -27.22 7.48
CA PRO A 123 4.47 -26.86 8.69
C PRO A 123 5.26 -25.90 9.59
N GLY A 124 4.65 -24.79 9.98
CA GLY A 124 5.27 -23.75 10.81
C GLY A 124 6.15 -22.76 10.04
N GLU A 125 6.25 -22.89 8.72
CA GLU A 125 6.93 -21.92 7.87
C GLU A 125 6.08 -20.66 7.69
N GLU A 126 6.71 -19.49 7.78
CA GLU A 126 6.08 -18.20 7.50
C GLU A 126 5.75 -18.07 6.01
N ILE A 127 4.51 -17.72 5.71
CA ILE A 127 4.07 -17.45 4.34
C ILE A 127 4.36 -15.98 4.04
N THR A 128 5.07 -15.72 2.95
CA THR A 128 5.48 -14.38 2.54
C THR A 128 4.98 -14.07 1.14
N ILE A 129 4.59 -12.81 0.90
CA ILE A 129 4.33 -12.24 -0.42
C ILE A 129 5.25 -11.04 -0.64
N SER A 130 5.45 -10.63 -1.89
CA SER A 130 6.20 -9.41 -2.20
C SER A 130 5.25 -8.23 -2.35
N TYR A 131 5.60 -7.08 -1.77
CA TYR A 131 4.85 -5.83 -1.91
C TYR A 131 5.30 -5.01 -3.11
N ILE A 132 6.43 -5.37 -3.71
CA ILE A 132 7.10 -4.65 -4.79
C ILE A 132 7.58 -5.64 -5.86
N ASP A 133 8.00 -5.12 -7.01
CA ASP A 133 8.65 -5.94 -8.03
C ASP A 133 10.01 -6.48 -7.52
N GLU A 134 10.13 -7.81 -7.45
CA GLU A 134 11.34 -8.49 -7.01
C GLU A 134 12.49 -8.35 -8.02
N GLY A 135 12.21 -8.02 -9.28
CA GLY A 135 13.18 -7.82 -10.35
C GLY A 135 14.06 -6.57 -10.18
N LEU A 136 13.62 -5.61 -9.37
CA LEU A 136 14.33 -4.34 -9.17
C LEU A 136 15.69 -4.54 -8.48
N PRO A 137 16.68 -3.64 -8.72
CA PRO A 137 17.96 -3.64 -8.00
C PRO A 137 17.81 -3.51 -6.48
N TYR A 138 18.83 -3.96 -5.74
CA TYR A 138 18.82 -3.93 -4.27
C TYR A 138 18.41 -2.56 -3.68
N ASP A 139 19.01 -1.46 -4.17
CA ASP A 139 18.73 -0.13 -3.62
C ASP A 139 17.28 0.29 -3.83
N GLU A 140 16.77 0.10 -5.05
CA GLU A 140 15.40 0.45 -5.41
C GLU A 140 14.41 -0.36 -4.56
N ARG A 141 14.67 -1.66 -4.34
CA ARG A 141 13.84 -2.48 -3.45
C ARG A 141 13.87 -1.98 -2.01
N GLN A 142 15.02 -1.53 -1.50
CA GLN A 142 15.12 -1.03 -0.13
C GLN A 142 14.46 0.33 0.02
N ALA A 143 14.55 1.20 -0.99
CA ALA A 143 13.90 2.50 -1.01
C ALA A 143 12.37 2.33 -1.00
N LEU A 144 11.81 1.56 -1.93
CA LEU A 144 10.35 1.32 -2.00
C LEU A 144 9.79 0.66 -0.73
N LEU A 145 10.54 -0.23 -0.08
CA LEU A 145 10.09 -0.86 1.17
C LEU A 145 10.23 0.05 2.39
N ALA A 146 11.06 1.11 2.30
CA ALA A 146 11.18 2.09 3.37
C ALA A 146 9.87 2.88 3.56
N ASP A 147 9.06 3.03 2.51
CA ASP A 147 7.74 3.67 2.55
C ASP A 147 6.76 2.90 3.46
N TYR A 148 6.96 1.58 3.60
CA TYR A 148 6.22 0.73 4.53
C TYR A 148 6.82 0.75 5.96
N GLY A 149 7.85 1.55 6.19
CA GLY A 149 8.47 1.73 7.50
C GLY A 149 9.44 0.62 7.91
N PHE A 150 9.95 -0.20 6.98
CA PHE A 150 10.90 -1.27 7.32
C PHE A 150 12.03 -1.46 6.31
N LYS A 151 13.12 -2.08 6.78
CA LYS A 151 14.26 -2.50 5.95
C LYS A 151 14.22 -4.00 5.69
N CYS A 152 14.08 -4.41 4.43
CA CYS A 152 13.97 -5.83 4.11
C CYS A 152 15.29 -6.58 4.32
N CYS A 153 15.23 -7.66 5.11
CA CYS A 153 16.37 -8.51 5.49
C CYS A 153 16.23 -9.94 4.94
N CYS A 154 15.52 -10.12 3.82
CA CYS A 154 15.34 -11.43 3.20
C CYS A 154 16.68 -12.02 2.69
N PRO A 155 16.75 -13.33 2.39
CA PRO A 155 17.98 -13.96 1.91
C PRO A 155 18.60 -13.28 0.68
N LYS A 156 17.77 -12.82 -0.26
CA LYS A 156 18.19 -12.08 -1.46
C LYS A 156 18.86 -10.75 -1.08
N CYS A 157 18.19 -9.92 -0.28
CA CYS A 157 18.74 -8.65 0.19
C CYS A 157 20.04 -8.83 0.99
N LYS A 158 20.14 -9.83 1.86
CA LYS A 158 21.38 -10.12 2.60
C LYS A 158 22.54 -10.47 1.67
N LYS A 159 22.29 -11.29 0.64
CA LYS A 159 23.32 -11.69 -0.32
C LYS A 159 23.80 -10.49 -1.14
N GLU A 160 22.88 -9.67 -1.65
CA GLU A 160 23.20 -8.51 -2.48
C GLU A 160 23.86 -7.38 -1.69
N GLN A 161 23.51 -7.22 -0.41
CA GLN A 161 24.15 -6.24 0.48
C GLN A 161 25.65 -6.51 0.68
N VAL A 162 26.07 -7.78 0.73
CA VAL A 162 27.48 -8.16 0.93
C VAL A 162 28.31 -8.00 -0.36
N LEU A 163 27.66 -7.91 -1.52
CA LEU A 163 28.31 -7.75 -2.83
C LEU A 163 28.58 -6.27 -3.19
N ARG A 164 28.36 -5.36 -2.25
CA ARG A 164 28.67 -3.93 -2.35
C ARG A 164 29.95 -3.59 -1.60
#